data_AF-K9TCE4-F1
#
_entry.id   AF-K9TCE4-F1
#
_cell.length_a   1.000
_cell.length_b   1.000
_cell.length_c   1.000
_cell.angle_alpha   90.00
_cell.angle_beta   90.00
_cell.angle_gamma   90.00
#
_symmetry.space_group_name_H-M   'P 1'
#
loop_
_entity.id
_entity.type
_entity.pdbx_description
1 polymer ?
#
loop_
_entity_poly.entity_id
_entity_poly.type
_entity_poly.pdbx_seq_one_letter_code
_entity_poly.pdbx_strand_id
1 'polypeptide(L)'
;MLDQRILERGSQGEEVKEIQQILLNMGYDLGKPGVDGTFGPETEAAVKNFQGDINLQYPEATVIMDGKVDRQTWFFLKKSRS
;
A
#
# COMPACT_ATOMS: atom_id res chain seq x y z
N MET A 1 17.77 -4.87 1.07
CA MET A 1 17.61 -3.64 1.88
C MET A 1 16.40 -2.92 1.32
N LEU A 2 15.28 -2.89 2.04
CA LEU A 2 14.20 -1.98 1.67
C LEU A 2 14.66 -0.60 2.12
N ASP A 3 14.85 0.30 1.16
CA ASP A 3 15.20 1.69 1.41
C ASP A 3 14.17 2.28 2.39
N GLN A 4 14.60 3.20 3.25
CA GLN A 4 13.78 3.83 4.29
C GLN A 4 12.74 4.80 3.71
N ARG A 5 12.43 4.68 2.42
CA ARG A 5 11.63 5.63 1.67
C ARG A 5 10.16 5.30 1.84
N ILE A 6 9.46 6.20 2.51
CA ILE A 6 8.01 6.17 2.64
C ILE A 6 7.42 6.46 1.25
N LEU A 7 6.54 5.60 0.76
CA LEU A 7 5.72 5.91 -0.41
C LEU A 7 4.45 6.61 0.04
N GLU A 8 4.19 7.76 -0.56
CA GLU A 8 3.01 8.57 -0.29
C GLU A 8 2.61 9.33 -1.56
N ARG A 9 1.49 10.06 -1.51
CA ARG A 9 0.99 10.85 -2.64
C ARG A 9 2.10 11.67 -3.31
N GLY A 10 2.20 11.55 -4.63
CA GLY A 10 3.25 12.19 -5.44
C GLY A 10 4.53 11.38 -5.59
N SER A 11 4.69 10.28 -4.84
CA SER A 11 5.74 9.28 -5.09
C SER A 11 5.53 8.63 -6.45
N GLN A 12 6.63 8.28 -7.11
CA GLN A 12 6.61 7.66 -8.43
C GLN A 12 7.72 6.63 -8.57
N GLY A 13 7.55 5.66 -9.46
CA GLY A 13 8.57 4.69 -9.85
C GLY A 13 8.16 3.24 -9.66
N GLU A 14 9.14 2.34 -9.78
CA GLU A 14 8.92 0.89 -9.75
C GLU A 14 8.40 0.40 -8.40
N GLU A 15 8.79 1.03 -7.29
CA GLU A 15 8.26 0.68 -5.97
C GLU A 15 6.75 0.99 -5.86
N VAL A 16 6.30 2.07 -6.51
CA VAL A 16 4.87 2.40 -6.59
C VAL A 16 4.11 1.39 -7.44
N LYS A 17 4.68 0.98 -8.58
CA LYS A 17 4.08 -0.09 -9.40
C LYS A 17 3.98 -1.39 -8.63
N GLU A 18 5.00 -1.72 -7.84
CA GLU A 18 4.97 -2.92 -7.02
C GLU A 18 3.81 -2.88 -6.03
N ILE A 19 3.64 -1.80 -5.25
CA ILE A 19 2.52 -1.75 -4.29
C ILE A 19 1.17 -1.78 -5.00
N GLN A 20 1.03 -1.08 -6.13
CA GLN A 20 -0.20 -1.04 -6.91
C GLN A 20 -0.55 -2.44 -7.41
N GLN A 21 0.43 -3.18 -7.94
CA GLN A 21 0.20 -4.55 -8.38
C GLN A 21 -0.23 -5.46 -7.23
N ILE A 22 0.36 -5.29 -6.04
CA ILE A 22 -0.01 -6.07 -4.85
C ILE A 22 -1.44 -5.75 -4.42
N LEU A 23 -1.77 -4.47 -4.29
CA LEU A 23 -3.11 -4.02 -3.88
C LEU A 23 -4.17 -4.50 -4.88
N LEU A 24 -3.90 -4.40 -6.18
CA LEU A 24 -4.79 -4.89 -7.22
C LEU A 24 -5.00 -6.40 -7.13
N ASN A 25 -3.94 -7.18 -6.91
CA ASN A 25 -4.01 -8.64 -6.75
C ASN A 25 -4.80 -9.05 -5.50
N MET A 26 -4.79 -8.22 -4.46
CA MET A 26 -5.59 -8.41 -3.25
C MET A 26 -7.05 -7.95 -3.42
N GLY A 27 -7.40 -7.36 -4.56
CA GLY A 27 -8.76 -6.93 -4.87
C GLY A 27 -9.07 -5.48 -4.48
N TYR A 28 -8.08 -4.68 -4.09
CA TYR A 28 -8.29 -3.26 -3.85
C TYR A 28 -8.40 -2.51 -5.18
N ASP A 29 -9.37 -1.60 -5.26
CA ASP A 29 -9.59 -0.76 -6.43
C ASP A 29 -8.56 0.37 -6.49
N LEU A 30 -7.88 0.49 -7.63
CA LEU A 30 -6.94 1.58 -7.94
C LEU A 30 -7.53 2.58 -8.93
N GLY A 31 -8.81 2.44 -9.26
CA GLY A 31 -9.51 3.24 -10.24
C GLY A 31 -8.94 3.08 -11.65
N LYS A 32 -9.23 4.06 -12.49
CA LYS A 32 -8.80 4.09 -13.90
C LYS A 32 -7.29 4.01 -14.12
N PRO A 33 -6.42 4.63 -13.30
CA PRO A 33 -4.97 4.56 -13.51
C PRO A 33 -4.39 3.15 -13.36
N GLY A 34 -4.96 2.33 -12.47
CA GLY A 34 -4.46 0.97 -12.22
C GLY A 34 -3.02 0.97 -11.71
N VAL A 35 -2.14 0.22 -12.40
CA VAL A 35 -0.70 0.13 -12.09
C VAL A 35 0.09 1.03 -13.04
N ASP A 36 0.14 2.32 -12.73
CA ASP A 36 0.81 3.34 -13.56
C ASP A 36 2.16 3.81 -13.00
N GLY A 37 2.50 3.40 -11.77
CA GLY A 37 3.71 3.82 -11.08
C GLY A 37 3.65 5.22 -10.51
N THR A 38 2.47 5.83 -10.43
CA THR A 38 2.23 7.13 -9.80
C THR A 38 1.32 6.98 -8.59
N PHE A 39 1.80 7.43 -7.43
CA PHE A 39 1.04 7.34 -6.20
C PHE A 39 0.00 8.47 -6.16
N GLY A 40 -1.16 8.20 -6.74
CA GLY A 40 -2.29 9.12 -6.81
C GLY A 40 -3.29 8.97 -5.66
N PRO A 41 -4.40 9.73 -5.70
CA PRO A 41 -5.48 9.63 -4.72
C PRO A 41 -6.07 8.21 -4.60
N GLU A 42 -6.23 7.52 -5.73
CA GLU A 42 -6.79 6.17 -5.73
C GLU A 42 -5.85 5.17 -5.06
N THR A 43 -4.53 5.28 -5.31
CA THR A 43 -3.53 4.45 -4.62
C THR A 43 -3.52 4.73 -3.12
N GLU A 44 -3.63 6.00 -2.71
CA GLU A 44 -3.73 6.36 -1.29
C GLU A 44 -4.97 5.76 -0.63
N ALA A 45 -6.13 5.82 -1.30
CA ALA A 45 -7.37 5.24 -0.80
C ALA A 45 -7.26 3.72 -0.65
N ALA A 46 -6.69 3.03 -1.65
CA ALA A 46 -6.43 1.60 -1.59
C ALA A 46 -5.49 1.23 -0.43
N VAL A 47 -4.42 2.00 -0.22
CA VAL A 47 -3.50 1.80 0.92
C VAL A 47 -4.22 1.98 2.25
N LYS A 48 -5.07 3.01 2.39
CA LYS A 48 -5.86 3.22 3.62
C LYS A 48 -6.80 2.06 3.92
N ASN A 49 -7.50 1.55 2.90
CA ASN A 49 -8.38 0.40 3.05
C ASN A 49 -7.58 -0.83 3.51
N PHE A 50 -6.44 -1.09 2.87
CA PHE A 50 -5.53 -2.16 3.27
C PHE A 50 -5.01 -2.01 4.70
N GLN A 51 -4.62 -0.81 5.12
CA GLN A 51 -4.22 -0.52 6.50
C GLN A 51 -5.37 -0.77 7.50
N GLY A 52 -6.61 -0.47 7.11
CA GLY A 52 -7.80 -0.80 7.89
C GLY A 52 -7.99 -2.29 8.06
N ASP A 53 -7.87 -3.04 6.97
CA ASP A 53 -8.00 -4.50 6.98
C ASP A 53 -6.91 -5.17 7.83
N ILE A 54 -5.68 -4.62 7.83
CA ILE A 54 -4.64 -5.06 8.76
C ILE A 54 -5.07 -4.89 10.20
N ASN A 55 -5.60 -3.71 10.58
CA ASN A 55 -6.02 -3.47 11.96
C ASN A 55 -7.19 -4.37 12.40
N LEU A 56 -8.03 -4.81 11.46
CA LEU A 56 -9.09 -5.79 11.72
C LEU A 56 -8.53 -7.21 11.89
N GLN A 57 -7.53 -7.59 11.09
CA GLN A 57 -6.94 -8.93 11.09
C GLN A 57 -5.90 -9.13 12.20
N TYR A 58 -5.16 -8.07 12.54
CA TYR A 58 -4.05 -8.05 13.50
C TYR A 58 -4.25 -6.91 14.50
N PRO A 59 -5.20 -7.02 15.44
CA PRO A 59 -5.52 -5.94 16.39
C PRO A 59 -4.34 -5.54 17.30
N GLU A 60 -3.34 -6.41 17.45
CA GLU A 60 -2.08 -6.12 18.16
C GLU A 60 -1.09 -5.28 17.34
N ALA A 61 -1.21 -5.31 16.01
CA ALA A 61 -0.40 -4.51 15.12
C ALA A 61 -1.07 -3.15 14.93
N THR A 62 -0.63 -2.13 15.66
CA THR A 62 -1.13 -0.77 15.44
C THR A 62 -0.55 -0.23 14.13
N VAL A 63 -1.30 -0.33 13.04
CA VAL A 63 -0.98 0.34 11.76
C VAL A 63 -1.78 1.64 11.68
N ILE A 64 -1.10 2.74 11.35
CA ILE A 64 -1.77 4.03 11.17
C ILE A 64 -2.39 4.05 9.76
N MET A 65 -3.69 4.37 9.68
CA MET A 65 -4.43 4.47 8.40
C MET A 65 -4.19 5.83 7.70
N ASP A 66 -2.92 6.23 7.57
CA ASP A 66 -2.53 7.52 7.00
C ASP A 66 -2.42 7.51 5.47
N GLY A 67 -2.50 6.35 4.83
CA GLY A 67 -2.34 6.18 3.39
C GLY A 67 -0.89 6.20 2.91
N LYS A 68 0.07 6.09 3.84
CA LYS A 68 1.50 6.02 3.53
C LYS A 68 1.99 4.58 3.62
N VAL A 69 2.84 4.19 2.68
CA VAL A 69 3.49 2.87 2.72
C VAL A 69 4.86 3.04 3.36
N ASP A 70 4.88 2.89 4.68
CA ASP A 70 6.07 2.82 5.51
C ASP A 70 6.57 1.37 5.67
N ARG A 71 7.57 1.15 6.52
CA ARG A 71 8.14 -0.19 6.76
C ARG A 71 7.09 -1.19 7.27
N GLN A 72 6.19 -0.75 8.15
CA GLN A 72 5.19 -1.64 8.74
C GLN A 72 4.16 -2.04 7.69
N THR A 73 3.68 -1.09 6.90
CA THR A 73 2.77 -1.34 5.78
C THR A 73 3.40 -2.27 4.74
N TRP A 74 4.68 -2.04 4.41
CA TRP A 74 5.46 -2.93 3.52
C TRP A 74 5.56 -4.37 4.03
N PHE A 75 5.79 -4.55 5.34
CA PHE A 75 5.85 -5.87 5.94
C PHE A 75 4.55 -6.65 5.69
N PHE A 76 3.40 -6.02 5.90
CA PHE A 76 2.10 -6.66 5.67
C PHE A 76 1.79 -6.87 4.20
N LEU A 77 2.17 -5.95 3.29
CA LEU A 77 2.01 -6.15 1.84
C LEU A 77 2.76 -7.40 1.36
N LYS A 78 4.00 -7.60 1.84
CA LYS A 78 4.81 -8.77 1.49
C LYS A 78 4.29 -10.04 2.17
N LYS A 79 3.82 -9.93 3.42
CA LYS A 79 3.21 -11.05 4.15
C LYS A 79 1.92 -11.54 3.47
N SER A 80 1.10 -10.63 2.94
CA SER A 80 -0.17 -10.95 2.28
C SER A 80 0.00 -11.55 0.88
N ARG A 81 1.22 -11.55 0.33
CA ARG A 81 1.60 -12.27 -0.90
C ARG A 81 1.97 -13.74 -0.67
N SER A 82 2.20 -14.15 0.57
CA SER A 82 2.60 -15.50 0.99
C SER A 82 1.40 -16.39 1.25
#